data_AF-A0A7C5ZQ07-F1
#
_entry.id   AF-A0A7C5ZQ07-F1
#
_cell.length_a   1.000
_cell.length_b   1.000
_cell.length_c   1.000
_cell.angle_alpha   90.00
_cell.angle_beta   90.00
_cell.angle_gamma   90.00
#
_symmetry.space_group_name_H-M   'P 1'
#
loop_
_entity.id
_entity.type
_entity.pdbx_description
1 polymer ?
#
loop_
_entity_poly.entity_id
_entity_poly.type
_entity_poly.pdbx_seq_one_letter_code
_entity_poly.pdbx_strand_id
1 'polypeptide(L)'
;MFNRDEYMKMLRETSDYLKQQDFKNIKAAIILGSGLNEIAEKFETLKIINYSEIPNFLQTTVEGHKGRFVLAKFNNHKVLFMQGRFHYYEGYPMYRVVFPIRVFSL
;
A
#
# COMPACT_ATOMS: atom_id res chain seq x y z
N MET A 1 -21.86 -0.24 9.96
CA MET A 1 -21.95 -1.70 9.73
C MET A 1 -21.19 -2.02 8.44
N PHE A 2 -20.45 -3.13 8.35
CA PHE A 2 -19.68 -3.46 7.14
C PHE A 2 -20.63 -3.73 5.96
N ASN A 3 -20.46 -2.99 4.86
CA ASN A 3 -21.16 -3.21 3.60
C ASN A 3 -20.19 -3.81 2.57
N ARG A 4 -20.49 -5.02 2.10
CA ARG A 4 -19.62 -5.75 1.19
C ARG A 4 -19.53 -5.10 -0.18
N ASP A 5 -20.63 -4.58 -0.72
CA ASP A 5 -20.68 -4.02 -2.07
C ASP A 5 -19.91 -2.71 -2.13
N GLU A 6 -20.08 -1.87 -1.11
CA GLU A 6 -19.31 -0.65 -0.93
C GLU A 6 -17.81 -0.96 -0.78
N TYR A 7 -17.46 -1.95 0.04
CA TYR A 7 -16.07 -2.37 0.22
C TYR A 7 -15.43 -2.86 -1.10
N MET A 8 -16.17 -3.65 -1.89
CA MET A 8 -15.69 -4.11 -3.20
C MET A 8 -15.52 -2.95 -4.20
N LYS A 9 -16.42 -1.95 -4.16
CA LYS A 9 -16.29 -0.73 -4.96
C LYS A 9 -15.02 0.02 -4.60
N MET A 10 -14.77 0.23 -3.31
CA MET A 10 -13.55 0.89 -2.81
C MET A 10 -12.28 0.16 -3.26
N LEU A 11 -12.25 -1.17 -3.16
CA LEU A 11 -11.11 -1.97 -3.59
C LEU A 11 -10.81 -1.82 -5.08
N ARG A 12 -11.85 -1.86 -5.93
CA ARG A 12 -11.70 -1.70 -7.38
C ARG A 12 -11.22 -0.30 -7.74
N GLU A 13 -11.85 0.73 -7.18
CA GLU A 13 -11.44 2.12 -7.39
C GLU A 13 -9.96 2.34 -7.04
N THR A 14 -9.51 1.81 -5.89
CA THR A 14 -8.11 1.91 -5.50
C THR A 14 -7.19 1.09 -6.41
N SER A 15 -7.55 -0.15 -6.77
CA SER A 15 -6.74 -0.99 -7.67
C SER A 15 -6.60 -0.34 -9.05
N ASP A 16 -7.69 0.17 -9.61
CA ASP A 16 -7.71 0.83 -10.91
C ASP A 16 -6.87 2.11 -10.91
N TYR A 17 -7.00 2.93 -9.86
CA TYR A 17 -6.15 4.09 -9.67
C TYR A 17 -4.66 3.70 -9.64
N LEU A 18 -4.27 2.71 -8.84
CA LEU A 18 -2.88 2.25 -8.76
C LEU A 18 -2.36 1.73 -10.10
N LYS A 19 -3.18 0.98 -10.86
CA LYS A 19 -2.84 0.52 -12.21
C LYS A 19 -2.60 1.68 -13.19
N GLN A 20 -3.40 2.74 -13.12
CA GLN A 20 -3.18 3.98 -13.88
C GLN A 20 -1.88 4.67 -13.47
N GLN A 21 -1.49 4.55 -12.19
CA GLN A 21 -0.23 5.03 -11.67
C GLN A 21 0.97 4.10 -11.97
N ASP A 22 0.85 3.10 -12.85
CA ASP A 22 1.89 2.13 -13.24
C ASP A 22 2.29 1.10 -12.14
N PHE A 23 1.49 0.97 -11.09
CA PHE A 23 1.56 -0.13 -10.12
C PHE A 23 0.90 -1.39 -10.69
N LYS A 24 1.43 -1.88 -11.81
CA LYS A 24 0.99 -3.10 -12.52
C LYS A 24 2.18 -4.04 -12.75
N ASN A 25 1.88 -5.32 -12.99
CA ASN A 25 2.89 -6.37 -13.18
C ASN A 25 3.90 -6.48 -12.03
N ILE A 26 3.44 -6.24 -10.80
CA ILE A 26 4.24 -6.32 -9.58
C ILE A 26 4.46 -7.80 -9.25
N LYS A 27 5.72 -8.21 -9.10
CA LYS A 27 6.09 -9.61 -8.81
C LYS A 27 5.94 -9.96 -7.33
N ALA A 28 6.18 -9.00 -6.45
CA ALA A 28 6.06 -9.15 -5.01
C ALA A 28 5.69 -7.82 -4.35
N ALA A 29 4.93 -7.89 -3.26
CA ALA A 29 4.66 -6.77 -2.38
C ALA A 29 5.21 -7.08 -0.97
N ILE A 30 5.93 -6.13 -0.39
CA ILE A 30 6.62 -6.26 0.89
C ILE A 30 6.11 -5.16 1.82
N ILE A 31 5.62 -5.55 3.00
CA ILE A 31 5.16 -4.61 4.01
C ILE A 31 6.28 -4.37 5.03
N LEU A 32 6.76 -3.14 5.11
CA LEU A 32 7.83 -2.77 6.02
C LEU A 32 7.24 -2.30 7.35
N GLY A 33 7.64 -2.98 8.42
CA GLY A 33 7.30 -2.59 9.79
C GLY A 33 8.15 -1.44 10.31
N SER A 34 7.92 -1.06 11.56
CA SER A 34 8.68 -0.03 12.27
C SER A 34 10.18 -0.35 12.24
N GLY A 35 11.00 0.66 11.95
CA GLY A 35 12.47 0.53 11.81
C GLY A 35 12.96 -0.09 10.51
N LEU A 36 12.07 -0.55 9.61
CA LEU A 36 12.45 -1.24 8.37
C LEU A 36 12.26 -0.40 7.11
N ASN A 37 11.82 0.85 7.23
CA ASN A 37 11.46 1.69 6.07
C ASN A 37 12.63 1.83 5.08
N GLU A 38 13.85 2.06 5.57
CA GLU A 38 15.03 2.32 4.74
C GLU A 38 15.40 1.16 3.80
N ILE A 39 14.86 -0.06 4.02
CA ILE A 39 15.08 -1.19 3.12
C ILE A 39 14.66 -0.84 1.67
N ALA A 40 13.55 -0.14 1.47
CA ALA A 40 13.08 0.21 0.14
C ALA A 40 14.05 1.16 -0.60
N GLU A 41 14.86 1.93 0.15
CA GLU A 41 15.79 2.94 -0.41
C GLU A 41 17.07 2.30 -0.98
N LYS A 42 17.29 1.01 -0.70
CA LYS A 42 18.40 0.24 -1.26
C LYS A 42 18.16 -0.23 -2.69
N PHE A 43 16.95 -0.02 -3.22
CA PHE A 43 16.55 -0.45 -4.55
C PHE A 43 16.37 0.75 -5.48
N GLU A 44 16.55 0.53 -6.79
CA GLU A 44 16.23 1.53 -7.81
C GLU A 44 14.73 1.85 -7.73
N THR A 45 14.41 3.08 -7.34
CA THR A 45 13.03 3.55 -7.22
C THR A 45 12.49 3.91 -8.60
N LEU A 46 11.40 3.27 -8.98
CA LEU A 46 10.66 3.57 -10.21
C LEU A 46 9.58 4.63 -9.98
N LYS A 47 8.87 4.53 -8.84
CA LYS A 47 7.80 5.48 -8.49
C LYS A 47 7.51 5.47 -6.99
N ILE A 48 7.10 6.63 -6.46
CA ILE A 48 6.61 6.78 -5.09
C ILE A 48 5.21 7.39 -5.16
N ILE A 49 4.30 6.94 -4.29
CA ILE A 49 3.00 7.57 -4.07
C ILE A 49 2.65 7.53 -2.58
N ASN A 50 2.22 8.66 -2.02
CA ASN A 50 1.84 8.75 -0.62
C ASN A 50 0.44 8.17 -0.42
N TYR A 51 0.16 7.59 0.74
CA TYR A 51 -1.15 7.03 1.07
C TYR A 51 -2.27 8.07 1.00
N SER A 52 -1.96 9.34 1.29
CA SER A 52 -2.89 10.46 1.16
C SER A 52 -3.34 10.73 -0.28
N GLU A 53 -2.58 10.29 -1.27
CA GLU A 53 -2.89 10.45 -2.70
C GLU A 53 -3.66 9.25 -3.24
N ILE A 54 -3.87 8.21 -2.44
CA ILE A 54 -4.52 6.97 -2.86
C ILE A 54 -5.97 6.99 -2.38
N PRO A 55 -6.97 6.86 -3.28
CA PRO A 55 -8.36 6.85 -2.89
C PRO A 55 -8.63 5.69 -1.94
N ASN A 56 -9.50 5.92 -0.96
CA ASN A 56 -9.93 4.95 0.04
C ASN A 56 -8.83 4.43 0.97
N PHE A 57 -7.59 4.93 0.92
CA PHE A 57 -6.52 4.50 1.80
C PHE A 57 -6.59 5.14 3.20
N LEU A 58 -6.09 4.43 4.20
CA LEU A 58 -5.88 5.03 5.52
C LEU A 58 -4.60 5.87 5.52
N GLN A 59 -4.58 6.90 6.37
CA GLN A 59 -3.36 7.65 6.65
C GLN A 59 -2.65 7.03 7.85
N THR A 60 -1.31 7.04 7.85
CA THR A 60 -0.53 6.56 8.99
C THR A 60 -0.47 7.64 10.06
N THR A 61 -0.84 7.29 11.29
CA THR A 61 -0.77 8.21 12.43
C THR A 61 0.45 8.00 13.32
N VAL A 62 1.22 6.93 13.05
CA VAL A 62 2.37 6.49 13.84
C VAL A 62 3.66 7.14 13.36
N GLU A 63 4.44 7.68 14.29
CA GLU A 63 5.77 8.25 14.05
C GLU A 63 6.71 7.20 13.41
N GLY A 64 7.49 7.63 12.42
CA GLY A 64 8.40 6.75 11.67
C GLY A 64 7.75 5.93 10.56
N HIS A 65 6.42 5.95 10.38
CA HIS A 65 5.78 5.43 9.17
C HIS A 65 5.81 6.51 8.09
N LYS A 66 6.52 6.27 6.97
CA LYS A 66 6.56 7.26 5.86
C LYS A 66 5.20 7.39 5.15
N GLY A 67 4.33 6.39 5.28
CA GLY A 67 2.96 6.46 4.77
C GLY A 67 2.91 6.50 3.25
N ARG A 68 3.71 5.66 2.57
CA ARG A 68 3.83 5.68 1.11
C ARG A 68 4.15 4.32 0.52
N PHE A 69 3.74 4.14 -0.73
CA PHE A 69 4.20 3.05 -1.58
C PHE A 69 5.46 3.46 -2.32
N VAL A 70 6.41 2.52 -2.41
CA VAL A 70 7.60 2.62 -3.24
C VAL A 70 7.58 1.46 -4.23
N LEU A 71 7.35 1.79 -5.50
CA LEU A 71 7.56 0.86 -6.60
C LEU A 71 9.04 0.90 -6.94
N ALA A 72 9.71 -0.24 -6.82
CA ALA A 72 11.13 -0.36 -7.07
C ALA A 72 11.41 -1.50 -8.05
N LYS A 73 12.63 -1.48 -8.60
CA LYS A 73 13.14 -2.51 -9.48
C LYS A 73 14.07 -3.44 -8.72
N PHE A 74 13.84 -4.74 -8.86
CA PHE A 74 14.74 -5.79 -8.41
C PHE A 74 15.00 -6.75 -9.57
N ASN A 75 16.22 -6.74 -10.09
CA ASN A 75 16.56 -7.35 -11.38
C ASN A 75 15.60 -6.88 -12.49
N ASN A 76 14.90 -7.80 -13.15
CA ASN A 76 13.93 -7.49 -14.21
C ASN A 76 12.48 -7.44 -13.69
N HIS A 77 12.28 -7.32 -12.38
CA HIS A 77 10.96 -7.36 -11.76
C HIS A 77 10.64 -6.06 -11.02
N LYS A 78 9.36 -5.67 -11.08
CA LYS A 78 8.79 -4.63 -10.22
C LYS A 78 8.45 -5.23 -8.86
N VAL A 79 8.93 -4.62 -7.79
CA VAL A 79 8.63 -4.97 -6.40
C VAL A 79 7.99 -3.76 -5.72
N LEU A 80 6.89 -3.98 -5.02
CA LEU A 80 6.20 -2.96 -4.27
C LEU A 80 6.62 -3.02 -2.80
N PHE A 81 7.04 -1.90 -2.24
CA PHE A 81 7.23 -1.74 -0.81
C PHE A 81 6.15 -0.85 -0.22
N MET A 82 5.57 -1.28 0.89
CA MET A 82 4.76 -0.42 1.75
C MET A 82 5.63 0.10 2.88
N GLN A 83 6.02 1.38 2.84
CA GLN A 83 6.77 2.03 3.92
C GLN A 83 5.79 2.50 5.00
N GLY A 84 5.45 1.57 5.89
CA GLY A 84 4.47 1.73 6.94
C GLY A 84 3.22 0.89 6.70
N ARG A 85 2.65 0.41 7.81
CA ARG A 85 1.42 -0.38 7.88
C ARG A 85 0.44 0.23 8.88
N PHE A 86 -0.82 -0.21 8.79
CA PHE A 86 -1.86 0.17 9.73
C PHE A 86 -1.97 -0.86 10.84
N HIS A 87 -2.36 -0.42 12.01
CA HIS A 87 -2.53 -1.26 13.18
C HIS A 87 -3.97 -1.25 13.65
N TYR A 88 -4.40 -2.40 14.18
CA TYR A 88 -5.71 -2.50 14.82
C TYR A 88 -5.82 -1.58 16.05
N TYR A 89 -4.73 -1.41 16.81
CA TYR A 89 -4.71 -0.54 17.99
C TYR A 89 -4.87 0.95 17.68
N GLU A 90 -4.70 1.37 16.41
CA GLU A 90 -5.00 2.75 15.97
C GLU A 90 -6.52 3.01 15.90
N GLY A 91 -7.36 2.02 16.22
CA GLY A 91 -8.82 2.12 16.21
C GLY A 91 -9.46 1.73 14.87
N TYR A 92 -8.67 1.24 13.92
CA TYR A 92 -9.18 0.83 12.62
C TYR A 92 -9.77 -0.58 12.66
N PRO A 93 -10.94 -0.81 12.03
CA PRO A 93 -11.47 -2.16 11.91
C PRO A 93 -10.60 -3.02 10.99
N MET A 94 -10.56 -4.33 11.24
CA MET A 94 -9.64 -5.25 10.54
C MET A 94 -9.74 -5.21 9.01
N TYR A 95 -10.93 -5.00 8.45
CA TYR A 95 -11.10 -4.91 6.99
C TYR A 95 -10.40 -3.69 6.36
N ARG A 96 -10.17 -2.62 7.14
CA ARG A 96 -9.37 -1.46 6.74
C ARG A 96 -7.88 -1.73 6.94
N VAL A 97 -7.49 -2.40 8.02
CA VAL A 97 -6.09 -2.80 8.28
C VAL A 97 -5.55 -3.68 7.14
N VAL A 98 -6.34 -4.64 6.66
CA VAL A 98 -5.94 -5.55 5.57
C VAL A 98 -6.29 -5.04 4.17
N PHE A 99 -6.89 -3.85 4.04
CA PHE A 99 -7.31 -3.26 2.77
C PHE A 99 -6.20 -3.24 1.71
N PRO A 100 -4.94 -2.84 2.03
CA PRO A 100 -3.84 -2.84 1.05
C PRO A 100 -3.60 -4.19 0.38
N ILE A 101 -3.65 -5.27 1.17
CA ILE A 101 -3.42 -6.63 0.68
C ILE A 101 -4.54 -7.05 -0.29
N ARG A 102 -5.78 -6.67 0.02
CA ARG A 102 -6.93 -6.96 -0.84
C ARG A 102 -6.86 -6.18 -2.16
N VAL A 103 -6.42 -4.92 -2.12
CA VAL A 103 -6.20 -4.11 -3.34
C VAL A 103 -5.18 -4.79 -4.26
N PHE A 104 -4.07 -5.31 -3.72
CA PHE A 104 -3.03 -5.96 -4.53
C PHE A 104 -3.45 -7.31 -5.12
N SER A 105 -4.53 -7.91 -4.62
CA SER A 105 -5.06 -9.18 -5.14
C SER A 105 -5.99 -9.02 -6.36
N LEU A 106 -6.28 -7.78 -6.78
CA LEU A 106 -7.14 -7.42 -7.91
C LEU A 106 -6.34 -6.89 -9.10
#